data_AF-A0A8C3YHD6-F1
#
_entry.id   AF-A0A8C3YHD6-F1
#
_cell.length_a   1.000
_cell.length_b   1.000
_cell.length_c   1.000
_cell.angle_alpha   90.00
_cell.angle_beta   90.00
_cell.angle_gamma   90.00
#
_symmetry.space_group_name_H-M   'P 1'
#
loop_
_entity.id
_entity.type
_entity.pdbx_description
1 polymer ?
#
loop_
_entity_poly.entity_id
_entity_poly.type
_entity_poly.pdbx_seq_one_letter_code
_entity_poly.pdbx_strand_id
1 'polypeptide(L)' 'MMAGIDNCYTFARGCTATLGNFAKATFEAISETYSYLTPDLWKDTVFTKSPYQEFPDHLVKTHTRVSVQRTQVLAAGTT' A
#
# COMPACT_ATOMS: atom_id res chain seq x y z
N MET A 1 14.39 -6.20 11.98
CA MET A 1 12.91 -6.03 12.04
C MET A 1 12.43 -5.46 10.71
N MET A 2 11.22 -5.79 10.25
CA MET A 2 10.74 -5.51 8.87
C MET A 2 10.72 -4.02 8.49
N ALA A 3 10.41 -3.13 9.44
CA ALA A 3 10.30 -1.68 9.18
C ALA A 3 11.62 -0.89 9.32
N GLY A 4 12.72 -1.53 9.74
CA GLY A 4 14.02 -0.86 9.89
C GLY A 4 14.12 0.20 11.01
N ILE A 5 13.26 0.15 12.03
CA ILE A 5 13.30 1.09 13.17
C ILE A 5 14.26 0.57 14.25
N ASP A 6 15.28 1.36 14.61
CA ASP A 6 16.28 0.99 15.61
C ASP A 6 15.78 1.13 17.04
N ASN A 7 15.11 2.24 17.37
CA ASN A 7 14.67 2.55 18.72
C ASN A 7 13.29 3.23 18.71
N CYS A 8 12.28 2.60 19.32
CA CYS A 8 10.95 3.16 19.48
C CYS A 8 10.31 2.74 20.81
N TYR A 9 9.56 3.64 21.43
CA TYR A 9 8.67 3.29 22.53
C TYR A 9 7.31 2.90 21.97
N THR A 10 6.68 1.88 22.56
CA THR A 10 5.38 1.38 22.11
C THR A 10 4.37 1.38 23.25
N PHE A 11 3.11 1.66 22.90
CA PHE A 11 1.99 1.54 23.80
C PHE A 11 0.81 0.94 23.02
N ALA A 12 0.11 -0.01 23.63
CA ALA A 12 -1.04 -0.65 23.02
C ALA A 12 -2.21 -0.66 23.99
N ARG A 13 -3.40 -0.32 23.48
CA ARG A 13 -4.66 -0.32 24.24
C ARG A 13 -5.72 -1.07 23.44
N GLY A 14 -6.57 -1.83 24.12
CA GLY A 14 -7.61 -2.67 23.51
C GLY A 14 -7.29 -4.16 23.58
N CYS A 15 -7.96 -4.98 22.77
CA CYS A 15 -7.77 -6.43 22.75
C CYS A 15 -6.54 -6.84 21.92
N THR A 16 -5.35 -6.67 22.51
CA THR A 16 -4.06 -7.00 21.88
C THR A 16 -3.81 -8.49 21.69
N ALA A 17 -4.61 -9.35 22.34
CA ALA A 17 -4.54 -10.81 22.17
C ALA A 17 -4.94 -11.28 20.76
N THR A 18 -5.63 -10.43 19.99
CA THR A 18 -5.98 -10.72 18.59
C THR A 18 -4.84 -10.31 17.65
N LEU A 19 -4.07 -11.29 17.19
CA LEU A 19 -2.85 -11.08 16.39
C LEU A 19 -3.09 -10.21 15.15
N GLY A 20 -4.16 -10.48 14.38
CA GLY A 20 -4.47 -9.73 13.17
C GLY A 20 -4.73 -8.24 13.42
N ASN A 21 -5.48 -7.91 14.47
CA ASN A 21 -5.77 -6.52 14.82
C ASN A 21 -4.53 -5.80 15.34
N PHE A 22 -3.73 -6.48 16.17
CA PHE A 22 -2.50 -5.90 16.71
C PHE A 22 -1.45 -5.63 15.61
N ALA A 23 -1.28 -6.58 14.68
CA ALA A 23 -0.39 -6.40 13.53
C ALA A 23 -0.88 -5.26 12.61
N LYS A 24 -2.19 -5.20 12.34
CA LYS A 24 -2.81 -4.13 11.55
C LYS A 24 -2.60 -2.76 12.20
N ALA A 25 -2.86 -2.63 13.50
CA ALA A 25 -2.66 -1.38 14.24
C ALA A 25 -1.20 -0.91 14.20
N THR A 26 -0.25 -1.84 14.27
CA THR A 26 1.19 -1.51 14.16
C THR A 26 1.55 -1.05 12.74
N PHE A 27 1.02 -1.72 11.71
CA PHE A 27 1.21 -1.30 10.32
C PHE A 27 0.61 0.08 10.05
N GLU A 28 -0.59 0.35 10.55
CA GLU A 28 -1.24 1.65 10.44
C GLU A 28 -0.41 2.75 11.12
N ALA A 29 0.08 2.51 12.34
CA ALA A 29 0.93 3.45 13.05
C ALA A 29 2.21 3.81 12.26
N ILE A 30 2.80 2.85 11.56
CA ILE A 30 3.96 3.10 10.69
C ILE A 30 3.54 3.87 9.44
N SER A 31 2.40 3.55 8.81
CA SER A 31 1.94 4.30 7.63
C SER A 31 1.64 5.76 7.93
N GLU A 32 1.08 6.06 9.10
CA GLU A 32 0.79 7.43 9.56
C GLU A 32 2.05 8.29 9.72
N THR A 33 3.24 7.69 9.82
CA THR A 33 4.50 8.46 9.86
C THR A 33 4.74 9.26 8.57
N TYR A 34 4.28 8.75 7.42
CA TYR A 34 4.33 9.49 6.15
C TYR A 34 3.18 10.48 6.00
N SER A 35 2.03 10.22 6.65
CA SER A 35 0.89 11.13 6.69
C SER A 35 1.14 12.34 7.58
N TYR A 36 2.01 12.19 8.58
CA TYR A 36 2.31 13.25 9.54
C TYR A 36 3.22 14.32 8.91
N LEU A 37 2.76 15.57 8.94
CA LEU A 37 3.47 16.70 8.34
C LEU A 37 4.33 17.43 9.37
N THR A 38 5.64 17.25 9.31
CA THR A 38 6.62 17.99 10.11
C THR A 38 7.09 19.27 9.40
N PRO A 39 7.62 20.27 10.13
CA PRO A 39 8.01 21.56 9.54
C PRO A 39 9.05 21.51 8.42
N ASP A 40 9.87 20.47 8.38
CA ASP A 40 10.84 20.21 7.30
C ASP A 40 10.17 19.86 5.96
N LEU A 41 8.96 19.31 6.00
CA LEU A 41 8.18 18.90 4.83
C LEU A 41 7.20 19.99 4.33
N TRP A 42 7.17 21.19 4.94
CA TRP A 42 6.25 22.28 4.56
C TRP A 42 6.55 22.95 3.22
N LYS A 43 7.74 22.71 2.66
CA LYS A 43 8.12 23.28 1.37
C LYS A 43 7.29 22.64 0.25
N ASP A 44 6.92 23.43 -0.74
CA ASP A 44 6.17 22.95 -1.88
C ASP A 44 6.90 21.80 -2.58
N THR A 45 6.16 20.74 -2.91
CA THR A 45 6.68 19.58 -3.62
C THR A 45 6.68 19.84 -5.12
N VAL A 46 7.79 19.50 -5.80
CA VAL A 46 7.87 19.54 -7.26
C VAL A 46 7.39 18.20 -7.78
N PHE A 47 6.19 18.17 -8.38
CA PHE A 47 5.66 16.97 -9.00
C PHE A 47 6.42 16.63 -10.28
N THR A 48 7.04 15.45 -10.31
CA THR A 48 7.65 14.90 -11.52
C THR A 48 6.60 14.12 -12.33
N LYS A 49 6.93 13.79 -13.58
CA LYS A 49 6.06 12.91 -14.38
C LYS A 49 6.00 11.55 -13.70
N SER A 50 4.86 10.88 -13.85
CA SER A 50 4.74 9.52 -13.30
C SER A 50 5.65 8.56 -14.08
N PRO A 51 6.23 7.52 -13.45
CA PRO A 51 7.06 6.53 -14.14
C PRO A 51 6.33 5.85 -15.32
N TYR A 52 5.01 5.71 -15.23
CA TYR A 52 4.16 5.23 -16.32
C TYR A 52 4.20 6.11 -17.56
N GLN A 53 4.33 7.43 -17.38
CA GLN A 53 4.44 8.41 -18.46
C GLN A 53 5.89 8.58 -18.93
N GLU A 54 6.88 8.35 -18.07
CA GLU A 54 8.30 8.48 -18.42
C GLU A 54 8.83 7.27 -19.22
N PHE A 55 8.32 6.06 -18.97
CA PHE A 55 8.81 4.83 -19.60
C PHE A 55 7.74 4.03 -20.39
N PRO A 56 6.94 4.67 -21.27
CA PRO A 56 5.86 3.99 -21.98
C PRO A 56 6.37 2.88 -22.90
N ASP A 57 7.45 3.13 -23.65
CA ASP A 57 8.00 2.16 -24.62
C ASP A 57 8.53 0.90 -23.94
N HIS A 58 9.16 1.06 -22.77
CA HIS A 58 9.63 -0.07 -21.97
C HIS A 58 8.45 -0.90 -21.47
N LEU A 59 7.44 -0.25 -20.87
CA LEU A 59 6.27 -0.93 -20.32
C LEU A 59 5.49 -1.69 -21.41
N VAL A 60 5.29 -1.10 -22.59
CA VAL A 60 4.60 -1.78 -23.70
C VAL A 60 5.35 -3.04 -24.14
N LYS A 61 6.68 -3.01 -24.15
CA LYS A 61 7.51 -4.11 -24.63
C LYS A 61 7.62 -5.27 -23.63
N THR A 62 7.66 -4.99 -22.32
CA THR A 62 7.87 -6.02 -21.29
C THR A 62 6.61 -6.46 -20.54
N HIS A 63 5.53 -5.68 -20.60
CA HIS A 63 4.31 -5.98 -19.85
C HIS A 63 3.41 -7.00 -20.59
N THR A 64 3.72 -8.28 -20.45
CA THR A 64 2.77 -9.36 -20.76
C THR A 64 1.66 -9.33 -19.72
N ARG A 65 0.43 -8.95 -20.11
CA ARG A 65 -0.73 -9.00 -19.20
C ARG A 65 -0.93 -10.44 -18.73
N VAL A 66 -0.68 -10.71 -17.45
CA VAL A 66 -1.17 -11.94 -16.81
C VAL A 66 -2.69 -11.84 -16.79
N SER A 67 -3.36 -12.58 -17.67
CA SER A 67 -4.81 -12.66 -17.72
C SER A 67 -5.31 -13.35 -16.45
N VAL A 68 -5.83 -12.56 -15.50
CA VAL A 68 -6.68 -13.12 -14.43
C VAL A 68 -7.96 -13.61 -15.12
N GLN A 69 -8.07 -14.93 -15.32
CA GLN A 69 -9.32 -15.55 -15.77
C GLN A 69 -10.37 -15.36 -14.68
N ARG A 70 -11.20 -14.33 -14.84
CA ARG A 70 -12.41 -14.15 -14.05
C ARG A 70 -13.37 -15.28 -14.42
N THR A 71 -13.51 -16.30 -13.57
CA THR A 71 -14.56 -17.31 -13.68
C THR A 71 -15.91 -16.58 -13.70
N GLN A 72 -16.50 -16.44 -14.88
CA GLN A 72 -17.91 -16.10 -14.97
C GLN A 72 -18.68 -17.32 -14.52
N VAL A 73 -19.33 -17.24 -13.36
CA VAL A 73 -20.39 -18.18 -13.01
C VAL A 73 -21.51 -17.94 -14.02
N LEU A 74 -21.62 -18.85 -14.98
CA LEU A 74 -22.77 -18.99 -15.84
C LEU A 74 -24.00 -19.26 -14.96
N ALA A 75 -24.81 -18.23 -14.71
CA ALA A 75 -26.20 -18.44 -14.32
C ALA A 75 -26.98 -18.77 -15.60
N ALA A 76 -26.93 -20.04 -15.98
CA ALA A 76 -27.80 -20.58 -17.02
C ALA A 76 -29.23 -20.68 -16.47
N GLY A 77 -30.15 -19.97 -17.12
CA GLY A 77 -31.57 -20.33 -17.24
C GLY A 77 -32.46 -20.05 -16.03
N THR A 78 -33.44 -19.15 -16.20
CA THR A 78 -34.84 -19.58 -16.31
C THR A 78 -35.64 -18.52 -17.07
N THR A 79 -36.57 -19.02 -17.89
CA THR A 79 -37.61 -18.35 -18.68
C THR A 79 -38.37 -17.25 -17.96
#